data_AF-A0A5C2HRG6-F1
#
_entry.id   AF-A0A5C2HRG6-F1
#
_cell.length_a   1.000
_cell.length_b   1.000
_cell.length_c   1.000
_cell.angle_alpha   90.00
_cell.angle_beta   90.00
_cell.angle_gamma   90.00
#
_symmetry.space_group_name_H-M   'P 1'
#
loop_
_entity.id
_entity.type
_entity.pdbx_description
1 polymer ?
#
loop_
_entity_poly.entity_id
_entity_poly.type
_entity_poly.pdbx_seq_one_letter_code
_entity_poly.pdbx_strand_id
1 'polypeptide(L)'
;MITKPILLIADDDELITDLVVDIFDEFQTLVVNNGEAAIQAFNQRSPDLVLLDVNMPTIDGYEVCQQIKRSDAGARTPVLFLSGKKSGEDIFRGYDVGAAAYITKPFLVEDLYNKVKHELTLAKQRLEVEDSLQLTTSALMTLQNDNAKVYSICRFLQKAFSCSDVKTLCENLFVVTRGFGTRATLYIHTDQNHLFLSDNAINHEISNSVLQMLQDEDRIYRFGHDRAVFNWGCASLLVDKLQSDVDNLAMLMDGFEAGMRAIEGVEAFHRVIDKYRAQNHQLNLSVAKIFEDLVEQTHQELANLGATAILTVEQEDQLSAIADSHLAEVDTLFRQSLGMDEELSRVIETMRSPAQEEAAADNSGGIAFF
;
A
#
# COMPACT_ATOMS: atom_id res chain seq x y z
N MET A 1 -3.13 29.76 31.47
CA MET A 1 -2.79 29.86 32.90
C MET A 1 -1.53 29.04 33.10
N ILE A 2 -0.45 29.63 33.59
CA ILE A 2 0.77 28.86 33.93
C ILE A 2 0.46 28.16 35.26
N THR A 3 0.28 26.85 35.23
CA THR A 3 0.12 26.03 36.44
C THR A 3 1.43 26.05 37.22
N LYS A 4 1.37 26.41 38.51
CA LYS A 4 2.53 26.34 39.41
C LYS A 4 2.98 24.88 39.55
N PRO A 5 4.29 24.58 39.52
CA PRO A 5 4.78 23.23 39.78
C PRO A 5 4.42 22.79 41.20
N ILE A 6 4.06 21.53 41.36
CA ILE A 6 3.65 20.94 42.63
C ILE A 6 4.88 20.38 43.34
N LEU A 7 5.15 20.88 44.55
CA LEU A 7 6.25 20.45 45.40
C LEU A 7 5.71 19.67 46.60
N LEU A 8 6.01 18.39 46.70
CA LEU A 8 5.70 17.59 47.89
C LEU A 8 6.83 17.75 48.91
N ILE A 9 6.49 18.16 50.13
CA ILE A 9 7.40 18.33 51.26
C ILE A 9 6.98 17.33 52.34
N ALA A 10 7.85 16.38 52.65
CA ALA A 10 7.63 15.33 53.64
C ALA A 10 8.67 15.42 54.76
N ASP A 11 8.27 16.02 55.89
CA ASP A 11 9.13 16.27 57.05
C ASP A 11 8.25 16.40 58.30
N ASP A 12 8.65 15.83 59.43
CA ASP A 12 7.88 15.88 60.69
C ASP A 12 8.21 17.12 61.55
N ASP A 13 9.25 17.89 61.18
CA ASP A 13 9.61 19.15 61.82
C ASP A 13 8.85 20.34 61.19
N GLU A 14 7.84 20.85 61.92
CA GLU A 14 7.00 21.98 61.49
C GLU A 14 7.82 23.24 61.13
N LEU A 15 8.92 23.51 61.84
CA LEU A 15 9.75 24.68 61.56
C LEU A 15 10.48 24.55 60.22
N ILE A 16 10.90 23.33 59.87
CA ILE A 16 11.52 23.06 58.57
C ILE A 16 10.48 23.13 57.47
N THR A 17 9.29 22.54 57.65
CA THR A 17 8.25 22.61 56.63
C THR A 17 7.80 24.03 56.36
N ASP A 18 7.60 24.86 57.40
CA ASP A 18 7.21 26.26 57.25
C ASP A 18 8.29 27.07 56.52
N LEU A 19 9.56 26.89 56.89
CA LEU A 19 10.69 27.52 56.20
C LEU A 19 10.76 27.12 54.73
N VAL A 20 10.60 25.83 54.41
CA VAL A 20 10.64 25.35 53.02
C VAL A 20 9.44 25.88 52.22
N VAL A 21 8.25 25.97 52.83
CA VAL A 21 7.08 26.59 52.20
C VAL A 21 7.35 28.05 51.87
N ASP A 22 7.97 28.80 52.78
CA ASP A 22 8.34 30.22 52.55
C ASP A 22 9.40 30.38 51.45
N ILE A 23 10.36 29.45 51.34
CA ILE A 23 11.41 29.47 50.29
C ILE A 23 10.83 29.24 48.90
N PHE A 24 9.75 28.45 48.79
CA PHE A 24 9.16 28.00 47.53
C PHE A 24 7.73 28.53 47.32
N ASP A 25 7.49 29.81 47.59
CA ASP A 25 6.18 30.47 47.45
C ASP A 25 5.64 30.49 46.01
N GLU A 26 6.53 30.32 45.02
CA GLU A 26 6.18 30.21 43.61
C GLU A 26 5.66 28.80 43.23
N PHE A 27 5.80 27.81 44.12
CA PHE A 27 5.31 26.45 43.94
C PHE A 27 3.92 26.27 44.54
N GLN A 28 3.23 25.20 44.13
CA GLN A 28 2.10 24.66 44.87
C GLN A 28 2.64 23.60 45.83
N THR A 29 2.78 23.95 47.10
CA THR A 29 3.34 23.04 48.11
C THR A 29 2.28 22.08 48.64
N LEU A 30 2.68 20.83 48.85
CA LEU A 30 1.91 19.80 49.55
C LEU A 30 2.76 19.37 50.74
N VAL A 31 2.32 19.67 51.95
CA VAL A 31 3.07 19.34 53.17
C VAL A 31 2.45 18.09 53.82
N VAL A 32 3.30 17.14 54.18
CA VAL A 32 2.95 15.93 54.92
C VAL A 32 4.00 15.68 55.98
N ASN A 33 3.60 15.05 57.09
CA ASN A 33 4.44 14.87 58.27
C ASN A 33 4.86 13.42 58.54
N ASN A 34 4.59 12.51 57.61
CA ASN A 34 4.98 11.10 57.71
C ASN A 34 5.07 10.44 56.33
N GLY A 35 5.77 9.30 56.28
CA GLY A 35 6.05 8.58 55.03
C GLY A 35 4.81 8.02 54.32
N GLU A 36 3.81 7.52 55.06
CA GLU A 36 2.58 6.98 54.46
C GLU A 36 1.78 8.09 53.75
N ALA A 37 1.65 9.25 54.40
CA ALA A 37 1.02 10.42 53.83
C ALA A 37 1.78 10.94 52.60
N ALA A 38 3.11 10.85 52.59
CA ALA A 38 3.93 11.21 51.42
C ALA A 38 3.64 10.32 50.21
N ILE A 39 3.58 9.00 50.40
CA ILE A 39 3.25 8.07 49.32
C ILE A 39 1.81 8.31 48.82
N GLN A 40 0.87 8.54 49.73
CA GLN A 40 -0.52 8.83 49.39
C GLN A 40 -0.64 10.14 48.60
N ALA A 41 0.01 11.21 49.06
CA ALA A 41 0.01 12.51 48.40
C ALA A 41 0.67 12.44 47.02
N PHE A 42 1.78 11.71 46.89
CA PHE A 42 2.45 11.47 45.62
C PHE A 42 1.48 10.87 44.59
N ASN A 43 0.79 9.79 44.96
CA ASN A 43 -0.13 9.09 44.07
C ASN A 43 -1.39 9.90 43.73
N GLN A 44 -1.87 10.74 44.64
CA GLN A 44 -3.09 11.53 44.43
C GLN A 44 -2.86 12.81 43.64
N ARG A 45 -1.67 13.42 43.77
CA ARG A 45 -1.41 14.77 43.26
C ARG A 45 -0.33 14.84 42.20
N SER A 46 0.41 13.76 41.97
CA SER A 46 1.49 13.66 40.97
C SER A 46 2.42 14.87 41.01
N PRO A 47 3.14 15.07 42.13
CA PRO A 47 4.01 16.23 42.30
C PRO A 47 5.14 16.24 41.26
N ASP A 48 5.62 17.43 40.90
CA ASP A 48 6.74 17.61 39.97
C ASP A 48 8.10 17.39 40.64
N LEU A 49 8.16 17.48 41.98
CA LEU A 49 9.35 17.21 42.79
C LEU A 49 8.95 16.82 44.22
N VAL A 50 9.77 15.98 44.85
CA VAL A 50 9.60 15.58 46.25
C VAL A 50 10.82 16.00 47.07
N LEU A 51 10.60 16.77 48.13
CA LEU A 51 11.54 17.00 49.23
C LEU A 51 11.18 16.06 50.37
N LEU A 52 12.13 15.25 50.81
CA LEU A 52 11.88 14.13 51.71
C LEU A 52 12.89 14.13 52.84
N ASP A 53 12.43 14.17 54.09
CA ASP A 53 13.30 13.88 55.24
C ASP A 53 13.53 12.37 55.37
N VAL A 54 14.70 12.00 55.89
CA VAL A 54 15.06 10.59 56.10
C VAL A 54 14.49 10.05 57.42
N ASN A 55 14.47 10.89 58.45
CA ASN A 55 14.12 10.54 59.82
C ASN A 55 12.65 10.84 60.11
N MET A 56 11.74 10.22 59.36
CA MET A 56 10.31 10.33 59.63
C MET A 56 9.78 9.19 60.52
N PRO A 57 8.71 9.42 61.29
CA PRO A 57 8.02 8.35 62.01
C PRO A 57 7.45 7.28 61.07
N THR A 58 7.16 6.09 61.60
CA THR A 58 6.57 4.92 60.91
C THR A 58 7.42 4.29 59.81
N ILE A 59 7.71 5.02 58.73
CA ILE A 59 8.47 4.54 57.57
C ILE A 59 9.60 5.54 57.31
N ASP A 60 10.83 5.04 57.13
CA ASP A 60 11.99 5.89 56.86
C ASP A 60 11.91 6.51 55.45
N GLY A 61 12.54 7.67 55.25
CA GLY A 61 12.52 8.36 53.96
C GLY A 61 13.17 7.56 52.82
N TYR A 62 14.09 6.65 53.13
CA TYR A 62 14.69 5.79 52.10
C TYR A 62 13.66 4.82 51.52
N GLU A 63 12.85 4.21 52.38
CA GLU A 63 11.78 3.31 51.98
C GLU A 63 10.67 4.07 51.22
N VAL A 64 10.31 5.28 51.65
CA VAL A 64 9.38 6.15 50.91
C VAL A 64 9.89 6.45 49.51
N CYS A 65 11.15 6.87 49.36
CA CYS A 65 11.76 7.13 48.06
C CYS A 65 11.72 5.88 47.19
N GLN A 66 12.12 4.73 47.74
CA GLN A 66 12.11 3.46 47.01
C GLN A 66 10.69 3.10 46.53
N GLN A 67 9.67 3.31 47.35
CA GLN A 67 8.28 3.04 46.97
C GLN A 67 7.77 3.98 45.88
N ILE A 68 8.06 5.28 45.98
CA ILE A 68 7.72 6.26 44.94
C ILE A 68 8.37 5.85 43.60
N LYS A 69 9.66 5.51 43.62
CA LYS A 69 10.46 5.16 42.44
C LYS A 69 10.04 3.87 41.73
N ARG A 70 9.19 3.03 42.34
CA ARG A 70 8.65 1.81 41.70
C ARG A 70 7.63 2.09 40.61
N SER A 71 7.05 3.28 40.55
CA SER A 71 6.10 3.67 39.51
C SER A 71 6.79 4.43 38.37
N ASP A 72 6.26 4.34 37.14
CA ASP A 72 6.80 5.12 36.01
C ASP A 72 6.78 6.63 36.28
N ALA A 73 5.73 7.12 36.94
CA ALA A 73 5.62 8.52 37.35
C ALA A 73 6.69 8.89 38.39
N GLY A 74 6.94 8.05 39.40
CA GLY A 74 7.97 8.30 40.40
C GLY A 74 9.39 8.12 39.89
N ALA A 75 9.62 7.21 38.94
CA ALA A 75 10.89 7.07 38.25
C ALA A 75 11.28 8.38 37.52
N ARG A 76 10.28 9.09 36.99
CA ARG A 76 10.45 10.40 36.32
C ARG A 76 10.51 11.59 37.28
N THR A 77 9.90 11.47 38.46
CA THR A 77 9.83 12.59 39.44
C THR A 77 11.10 12.68 40.28
N PRO A 78 11.84 13.80 40.30
CA PRO A 78 12.99 13.96 41.17
C PRO A 78 12.61 13.89 42.66
N VAL A 79 13.34 13.08 43.42
CA VAL A 79 13.22 12.99 44.89
C VAL A 79 14.53 13.48 45.48
N LEU A 80 14.45 14.48 46.35
CA LEU A 80 15.60 15.11 46.99
C LEU A 80 15.49 14.88 48.49
N PHE A 81 16.54 14.32 49.09
CA PHE A 81 16.59 14.18 50.53
C PHE A 81 16.99 15.49 51.20
N LEU A 82 16.30 15.85 52.28
CA LEU A 82 16.62 16.98 53.14
C LEU A 82 16.74 16.46 54.58
N SER A 83 17.94 16.10 55.03
CA SER A 83 18.12 15.26 56.24
C SER A 83 19.19 15.76 57.19
N GLY A 84 19.00 15.53 58.49
CA GLY A 84 20.03 15.77 59.52
C GLY A 84 21.20 14.78 59.48
N LYS A 85 21.07 13.65 58.77
CA LYS A 85 22.13 12.64 58.64
C LYS A 85 23.21 13.10 57.66
N LYS A 86 24.48 13.09 58.11
CA LYS A 86 25.64 13.63 57.38
C LYS A 86 26.72 12.58 57.06
N SER A 87 26.51 11.33 57.44
CA SER A 87 27.49 10.29 57.16
C SER A 87 27.53 10.02 55.64
N GLY A 88 28.71 9.70 55.11
CA GLY A 88 28.83 9.34 53.70
C GLY A 88 27.95 8.14 53.34
N GLU A 89 27.82 7.16 54.25
CA GLU A 89 26.99 5.97 54.07
C GLU A 89 25.51 6.30 53.91
N ASP A 90 24.98 7.25 54.69
CA ASP A 90 23.60 7.73 54.56
C ASP A 90 23.37 8.41 53.21
N ILE A 91 24.32 9.26 52.78
CA ILE A 91 24.24 9.95 51.50
C ILE A 91 24.25 8.94 50.34
N PHE A 92 25.15 7.95 50.37
CA PHE A 92 25.21 6.89 49.36
C PHE A 92 23.92 6.08 49.33
N ARG A 93 23.39 5.69 50.49
CA ARG A 93 22.11 4.98 50.59
C ARG A 93 20.97 5.78 49.96
N GLY A 94 20.97 7.11 50.08
CA GLY A 94 19.99 7.98 49.43
C GLY A 94 20.03 7.87 47.90
N TYR A 95 21.21 7.89 47.30
CA TYR A 95 21.37 7.70 45.86
C TYR A 95 21.02 6.27 45.41
N ASP A 96 21.36 5.25 46.20
CA ASP A 96 21.05 3.84 45.90
C ASP A 96 19.55 3.57 45.81
N VAL A 97 18.73 4.27 46.60
CA VAL A 97 17.25 4.18 46.52
C VAL A 97 16.64 5.08 45.44
N GLY A 98 17.47 5.74 44.62
CA GLY A 98 17.06 6.50 43.45
C GLY A 98 16.80 7.99 43.68
N ALA A 99 17.31 8.59 44.76
CA ALA A 99 17.23 10.03 44.94
C ALA A 99 18.07 10.79 43.91
N ALA A 100 17.55 11.93 43.46
CA ALA A 100 18.22 12.83 42.55
C ALA A 100 19.25 13.72 43.28
N ALA A 101 19.00 14.00 44.57
CA ALA A 101 19.92 14.77 45.39
C ALA A 101 19.81 14.42 46.87
N TYR A 102 20.83 14.84 47.62
CA TYR A 102 20.85 14.79 49.07
C TYR A 102 21.39 16.11 49.63
N ILE A 103 20.65 16.73 50.55
CA ILE A 103 20.99 17.98 51.22
C ILE A 103 20.96 17.76 52.73
N THR A 104 22.03 18.14 53.42
CA THR A 104 22.16 17.95 54.87
C THR A 104 21.67 19.18 55.65
N LYS A 105 20.95 18.97 56.76
CA LYS A 105 20.56 20.03 57.71
C LYS A 105 21.71 20.37 58.70
N PRO A 106 21.95 21.65 59.06
CA PRO A 106 21.35 22.86 58.50
C PRO A 106 21.89 23.14 57.08
N PHE A 107 21.06 23.75 56.25
CA PHE A 107 21.34 24.05 54.84
C PHE A 107 21.31 25.56 54.57
N LEU A 108 21.99 25.99 53.50
CA LEU A 108 21.81 27.34 52.96
C LEU A 108 20.58 27.36 52.06
N VAL A 109 19.75 28.41 52.21
CA VAL A 109 18.52 28.58 51.42
C VAL A 109 18.82 28.57 49.92
N GLU A 110 19.90 29.23 49.51
CA GLU A 110 20.34 29.31 48.11
C GLU A 110 20.72 27.93 47.55
N ASP A 111 21.36 27.07 48.34
CA ASP A 111 21.75 25.72 47.90
C ASP A 111 20.52 24.83 47.65
N LEU A 112 19.56 24.86 48.58
CA LEU A 112 18.30 24.12 48.44
C LEU A 112 17.52 24.59 47.22
N TYR A 113 17.37 25.91 47.07
CA TYR A 113 16.65 26.51 45.97
C TYR A 113 17.25 26.17 44.60
N ASN A 114 18.57 26.35 44.47
CA ASN A 114 19.28 26.05 43.23
C ASN A 114 19.20 24.57 42.87
N LYS A 115 19.28 23.68 43.86
CA LYS A 115 19.19 22.24 43.61
C LYS A 115 17.79 21.81 43.18
N VAL A 116 16.75 22.29 43.84
CA VAL A 116 15.35 22.04 43.45
C VAL A 116 15.08 22.54 42.03
N LYS A 117 15.47 23.78 41.70
CA LYS A 117 15.32 24.32 40.34
C LYS A 117 16.07 23.50 39.29
N HIS A 118 17.29 23.09 39.60
CA HIS A 118 18.10 22.28 38.68
C HIS A 118 17.43 20.95 38.37
N GLU A 119 17.02 20.19 39.40
CA GLU A 119 16.37 18.88 39.23
C GLU A 119 15.03 19.00 38.49
N LEU A 120 14.24 20.03 38.79
CA LEU A 120 12.99 20.29 38.07
C LEU A 120 13.23 20.60 36.59
N THR A 121 14.29 21.36 36.27
CA THR A 121 14.64 21.69 34.90
C THR A 121 15.06 20.44 34.11
N LEU A 122 15.88 19.59 34.72
CA LEU A 122 16.29 18.32 34.11
C LEU A 122 15.10 17.39 33.87
N ALA A 123 14.18 17.30 34.84
CA ALA A 123 12.97 16.50 34.70
C ALA A 123 12.10 16.98 33.52
N LYS A 124 11.92 18.30 33.38
CA LYS A 124 11.18 18.91 32.25
C LYS A 124 11.83 18.63 30.90
N GLN A 125 13.14 18.85 30.79
CA GLN A 125 13.89 18.58 29.56
C GLN A 125 13.80 17.11 29.14
N ARG A 126 13.85 16.19 30.11
CA ARG A 126 13.70 14.75 29.83
C ARG A 126 12.31 14.42 29.27
N LEU A 127 11.26 14.99 29.85
CA LEU A 127 9.89 14.81 29.35
C LEU A 127 9.74 15.34 27.92
N GLU A 128 10.26 16.55 27.63
CA GLU A 128 10.23 17.12 26.28
C GLU A 128 10.95 16.24 25.24
N VAL A 129 12.10 15.67 25.61
CA VAL A 129 12.85 14.75 24.73
C VAL A 129 12.09 13.45 24.51
N GLU A 130 11.49 12.88 25.55
CA GLU A 130 10.69 11.64 25.45
C GLU A 130 9.46 11.85 24.54
N ASP A 131 8.75 12.96 24.70
CA ASP A 131 7.59 13.31 23.85
C ASP A 131 7.99 13.53 22.40
N SER A 132 9.09 14.27 22.16
CA SER A 132 9.63 14.50 20.82
C SER A 132 10.07 13.21 20.13
N LEU A 133 10.69 12.30 20.89
CA LEU A 133 11.11 10.98 20.38
C LEU A 133 9.91 10.13 19.98
N GLN A 134 8.83 10.12 20.79
CA GLN A 134 7.60 9.41 20.46
C GLN A 134 6.98 9.96 19.18
N LEU A 135 6.81 11.28 19.07
CA LEU A 135 6.28 11.93 17.87
C LEU A 135 7.10 11.61 16.62
N THR A 136 8.42 11.74 16.71
CA THR A 136 9.34 11.46 15.61
C THR A 136 9.27 9.99 15.18
N THR A 137 9.20 9.07 16.16
CA THR A 137 9.10 7.63 15.90
C THR A 137 7.78 7.27 15.22
N SER A 138 6.66 7.81 15.69
CA SER A 138 5.36 7.63 15.03
C SER A 138 5.36 8.15 13.59
N ALA A 139 5.92 9.35 13.35
CA ALA A 139 6.03 9.90 12.01
C ALA A 139 6.90 9.05 11.08
N LEU A 140 8.04 8.54 11.57
CA LEU A 140 8.91 7.63 10.82
C LEU A 140 8.21 6.31 10.47
N MET A 141 7.44 5.74 11.39
CA MET A 141 6.66 4.53 11.13
C MET A 141 5.60 4.75 10.04
N THR A 142 4.90 5.89 10.05
CA THR A 142 3.94 6.25 8.99
C THR A 142 4.63 6.36 7.63
N LEU A 143 5.76 7.08 7.54
CA LEU A 143 6.52 7.21 6.30
C LEU A 143 7.07 5.87 5.78
N GLN A 144 7.52 5.00 6.67
CA GLN A 144 7.98 3.65 6.29
C GLN A 144 6.84 2.81 5.71
N ASN A 145 5.64 2.90 6.29
CA ASN A 145 4.46 2.20 5.79
C ASN A 145 4.06 2.71 4.40
N ASP A 146 4.06 4.03 4.20
CA ASP A 146 3.72 4.64 2.90
C ASP A 146 4.73 4.26 1.81
N ASN A 147 6.03 4.26 2.12
CA ASN A 147 7.06 3.80 1.18
C ASN A 147 6.91 2.31 0.81
N ALA A 148 6.52 1.46 1.77
CA ALA A 148 6.26 0.04 1.49
C ALA A 148 5.09 -0.14 0.51
N LYS A 149 4.04 0.71 0.62
CA LYS A 149 2.92 0.71 -0.31
C LYS A 149 3.35 1.17 -1.71
N VAL A 150 4.11 2.25 -1.82
CA VAL A 150 4.62 2.72 -3.13
C VAL A 150 5.46 1.63 -3.79
N TYR A 151 6.35 0.97 -3.04
CA TYR A 151 7.18 -0.12 -3.56
C TYR A 151 6.33 -1.30 -4.06
N SER A 152 5.28 -1.69 -3.34
CA SER A 152 4.43 -2.81 -3.76
C SER A 152 3.63 -2.46 -5.02
N ILE A 153 3.19 -1.20 -5.19
CA ILE A 153 2.55 -0.74 -6.42
C ILE A 153 3.54 -0.75 -7.58
N CYS A 154 4.72 -0.16 -7.44
CA CYS A 154 5.74 -0.17 -8.50
C CYS A 154 6.07 -1.61 -8.93
N ARG A 155 6.20 -2.53 -7.97
CA ARG A 155 6.43 -3.95 -8.26
C ARG A 155 5.26 -4.61 -8.97
N PHE A 156 4.03 -4.28 -8.62
CA PHE A 156 2.84 -4.75 -9.32
C PHE A 156 2.81 -4.24 -10.75
N LEU A 157 3.02 -2.94 -10.98
CA LEU A 157 3.06 -2.34 -12.32
C LEU A 157 4.10 -3.05 -13.20
N GLN A 158 5.31 -3.27 -12.70
CA GLN A 158 6.35 -4.02 -13.43
C GLN A 158 5.92 -5.45 -13.81
N LYS A 159 5.27 -6.16 -12.87
CA LYS A 159 4.77 -7.52 -13.11
C LYS A 159 3.57 -7.56 -14.04
N ALA A 160 2.68 -6.57 -13.98
CA ALA A 160 1.45 -6.54 -14.77
C ALA A 160 1.75 -6.63 -16.28
N PHE A 161 2.77 -5.92 -16.75
CA PHE A 161 3.24 -5.97 -18.14
C PHE A 161 3.94 -7.27 -18.55
N SER A 162 4.32 -8.11 -17.58
CA SER A 162 5.00 -9.39 -17.83
C SER A 162 4.08 -10.59 -17.61
N CYS A 163 2.81 -10.37 -17.25
CA CYS A 163 1.86 -11.45 -17.07
C CYS A 163 1.44 -12.03 -18.43
N SER A 164 1.40 -13.35 -18.52
CA SER A 164 0.96 -14.08 -19.71
C SER A 164 -0.51 -14.50 -19.65
N ASP A 165 -1.15 -14.36 -18.49
CA ASP A 165 -2.51 -14.84 -18.24
C ASP A 165 -3.22 -13.98 -17.19
N VAL A 166 -4.55 -13.90 -17.32
CA VAL A 166 -5.43 -13.07 -16.48
C VAL A 166 -5.38 -13.51 -15.02
N LYS A 167 -5.24 -14.81 -14.75
CA LYS A 167 -5.26 -15.34 -13.38
C LYS A 167 -4.05 -14.86 -12.58
N THR A 168 -2.85 -14.95 -13.16
CA THR A 168 -1.61 -14.45 -12.55
C THR A 168 -1.68 -12.94 -12.29
N LEU A 169 -2.27 -12.17 -13.21
CA LEU A 169 -2.47 -10.73 -13.02
C LEU A 169 -3.36 -10.43 -11.81
N CYS A 170 -4.49 -11.13 -11.69
CA CYS A 170 -5.41 -11.01 -10.55
C CYS A 170 -4.76 -11.39 -9.22
N GLU A 171 -4.00 -12.50 -9.20
CA GLU A 171 -3.27 -12.94 -8.01
C GLU A 171 -2.28 -11.87 -7.54
N ASN A 172 -1.53 -11.25 -8.47
CA ASN A 172 -0.63 -10.15 -8.14
C ASN A 172 -1.36 -8.92 -7.60
N LEU A 173 -2.54 -8.57 -8.14
CA LEU A 173 -3.37 -7.48 -7.62
C LEU A 173 -3.80 -7.76 -6.17
N PHE A 174 -4.31 -8.96 -5.89
CA PHE A 174 -4.75 -9.37 -4.55
C PHE A 174 -3.63 -9.47 -3.52
N VAL A 175 -2.38 -9.70 -3.95
CA VAL A 175 -1.22 -9.62 -3.05
C VAL A 175 -1.03 -8.19 -2.55
N VAL A 176 -1.17 -7.18 -3.42
CA VAL A 176 -0.98 -5.78 -3.04
C VAL A 176 -2.14 -5.28 -2.18
N THR A 177 -3.39 -5.53 -2.58
CA THR A 177 -4.56 -5.06 -1.83
C THR A 177 -4.64 -5.65 -0.42
N ARG A 178 -4.24 -6.92 -0.24
CA ARG A 178 -4.06 -7.53 1.09
C ARG A 178 -2.92 -6.87 1.88
N GLY A 179 -1.83 -6.51 1.22
CA GLY A 179 -0.73 -5.76 1.83
C GLY A 179 -1.16 -4.39 2.36
N PHE A 180 -2.18 -3.77 1.77
CA PHE A 180 -2.79 -2.54 2.27
C PHE A 180 -3.78 -2.78 3.43
N GLY A 181 -4.00 -4.03 3.83
CA GLY A 181 -4.96 -4.39 4.87
C GLY A 181 -6.42 -4.32 4.42
N THR A 182 -6.65 -4.23 3.10
CA THR A 182 -7.99 -4.19 2.51
C THR A 182 -8.46 -5.58 2.10
N ARG A 183 -9.78 -5.79 1.99
CA ARG A 183 -10.33 -6.98 1.34
C ARG A 183 -10.90 -6.58 -0.01
N ALA A 184 -10.56 -7.33 -1.04
CA ALA A 184 -10.85 -6.97 -2.41
C ALA A 184 -11.67 -8.05 -3.11
N THR A 185 -12.70 -7.63 -3.84
CA THR A 185 -13.44 -8.46 -4.81
C THR A 185 -13.37 -7.77 -6.17
N LEU A 186 -12.95 -8.50 -7.18
CA LEU A 186 -12.76 -8.02 -8.54
C LEU A 186 -13.83 -8.63 -9.45
N TYR A 187 -14.43 -7.81 -10.28
CA TYR A 187 -15.26 -8.22 -11.40
C TYR A 187 -14.59 -7.80 -12.69
N ILE A 188 -14.20 -8.77 -13.52
CA ILE A 188 -13.68 -8.54 -14.87
C ILE A 188 -14.85 -8.65 -15.83
N HIS A 189 -15.01 -7.66 -16.71
CA HIS A 189 -16.17 -7.54 -17.61
C HIS A 189 -15.78 -7.18 -19.04
N THR A 190 -14.79 -7.87 -19.60
CA THR A 190 -14.41 -7.70 -21.01
C THR A 190 -15.30 -8.51 -21.94
N ASP A 191 -15.28 -8.20 -23.25
CA ASP A 191 -16.03 -8.94 -24.28
C ASP A 191 -15.78 -10.46 -24.25
N GLN A 192 -14.61 -10.87 -23.76
CA GLN A 192 -14.18 -12.27 -23.70
C GLN A 192 -14.35 -12.89 -22.32
N ASN A 193 -14.42 -12.08 -21.26
CA ASN A 193 -14.37 -12.55 -19.88
C ASN A 193 -15.36 -11.81 -18.97
N HIS A 194 -16.27 -12.56 -18.36
CA HIS A 194 -17.09 -12.11 -17.23
C HIS A 194 -16.81 -12.98 -16.00
N LEU A 195 -15.92 -12.50 -15.13
CA LEU A 195 -15.38 -13.30 -14.03
C LEU A 195 -15.40 -12.53 -12.71
N PHE A 196 -15.91 -13.17 -11.67
CA PHE A 196 -15.83 -12.67 -10.29
C PHE A 196 -14.72 -13.40 -9.54
N LEU A 197 -13.84 -12.64 -8.92
CA LEU A 197 -12.68 -13.14 -8.19
C LEU A 197 -12.59 -12.40 -6.85
N SER A 198 -12.17 -13.09 -5.80
CA SER A 198 -12.02 -12.52 -4.46
C SER A 198 -10.66 -12.86 -3.87
N ASP A 199 -10.19 -12.00 -2.97
CA ASP A 199 -8.89 -12.14 -2.30
C ASP A 199 -8.70 -13.46 -1.52
N ASN A 200 -9.80 -14.08 -1.10
CA ASN A 200 -9.85 -15.31 -0.32
C ASN A 200 -10.32 -16.52 -1.15
N ALA A 201 -10.51 -16.34 -2.46
CA ALA A 201 -11.06 -17.35 -3.37
C ALA A 201 -12.44 -17.90 -2.97
N ILE A 202 -13.16 -17.21 -2.07
CA ILE A 202 -14.54 -17.52 -1.71
C ILE A 202 -15.46 -16.61 -2.52
N ASN A 203 -16.40 -17.20 -3.24
CA ASN A 203 -17.38 -16.45 -4.00
C ASN A 203 -18.44 -15.85 -3.05
N HIS A 204 -18.57 -14.52 -3.03
CA HIS A 204 -19.53 -13.80 -2.18
C HIS A 204 -20.64 -13.23 -3.06
N GLU A 205 -21.81 -13.88 -3.09
CA GLU A 205 -22.95 -13.49 -3.96
C GLU A 205 -23.33 -12.01 -3.81
N ILE A 206 -23.34 -11.50 -2.58
CA ILE A 206 -23.66 -10.09 -2.29
C ILE A 206 -22.64 -9.15 -2.94
N SER A 207 -21.34 -9.45 -2.81
CA SER A 207 -20.27 -8.63 -3.39
C SER A 207 -20.38 -8.58 -4.92
N ASN A 208 -20.73 -9.70 -5.55
CA ASN A 208 -20.93 -9.77 -7.00
C ASN A 208 -22.13 -8.94 -7.44
N SER A 209 -23.25 -9.03 -6.73
CA SER A 209 -24.44 -8.21 -7.02
C SER A 209 -24.15 -6.71 -6.88
N VAL A 210 -23.39 -6.32 -5.85
CA VAL A 210 -22.97 -4.92 -5.66
C VAL A 210 -22.09 -4.44 -6.82
N LEU A 211 -21.12 -5.25 -7.24
CA LEU A 211 -20.24 -4.93 -8.37
C LEU A 211 -21.01 -4.77 -9.68
N GLN A 212 -21.97 -5.66 -9.97
CA GLN A 212 -22.82 -5.53 -11.16
C GLN A 212 -23.72 -4.30 -11.11
N MET A 213 -24.26 -3.97 -9.94
CA MET A 213 -25.17 -2.83 -9.80
C MET A 213 -24.44 -1.48 -9.94
N LEU A 214 -23.16 -1.42 -9.53
CA LEU A 214 -22.39 -0.18 -9.46
C LEU A 214 -21.33 -0.04 -10.56
N GLN A 215 -21.25 -0.95 -11.52
CA GLN A 215 -20.21 -0.91 -12.58
C GLN A 215 -20.31 0.33 -13.48
N ASP A 216 -21.53 0.83 -13.70
CA ASP A 216 -21.84 1.94 -14.61
C ASP A 216 -21.90 3.30 -13.88
N GLU A 217 -21.64 3.30 -12.57
CA GLU A 217 -21.55 4.51 -11.75
C GLU A 217 -20.18 5.20 -11.92
N ASP A 218 -19.95 6.27 -11.16
CA ASP A 218 -18.68 7.00 -11.14
C ASP A 218 -17.44 6.09 -11.04
N ARG A 219 -16.32 6.56 -11.61
CA ARG A 219 -15.00 5.86 -11.57
C ARG A 219 -14.63 5.39 -10.16
N ILE A 220 -14.98 6.17 -9.13
CA ILE A 220 -14.82 5.79 -7.72
C ILE A 220 -16.11 6.09 -6.97
N TYR A 221 -16.89 5.06 -6.69
CA TYR A 221 -18.13 5.16 -5.94
C TYR A 221 -17.93 4.74 -4.49
N ARG A 222 -17.99 5.70 -3.55
CA ARG A 222 -17.82 5.44 -2.11
C ARG A 222 -19.18 5.25 -1.42
N PHE A 223 -19.28 4.25 -0.56
CA PHE A 223 -20.50 3.98 0.18
C PHE A 223 -20.22 3.34 1.54
N GLY A 224 -21.13 3.55 2.50
CA GLY A 224 -20.87 3.19 3.89
C GLY A 224 -19.70 3.98 4.49
N HIS A 225 -19.09 3.45 5.57
CA HIS A 225 -17.99 4.15 6.23
C HIS A 225 -16.64 3.91 5.55
N ASP A 226 -16.36 2.65 5.18
CA ASP A 226 -15.04 2.20 4.71
C ASP A 226 -15.13 1.30 3.46
N ARG A 227 -16.02 1.59 2.51
CA ARG A 227 -16.14 0.82 1.25
C ARG A 227 -16.15 1.71 0.02
N ALA A 228 -15.60 1.18 -1.06
CA ALA A 228 -15.68 1.80 -2.38
C ALA A 228 -15.65 0.77 -3.50
N VAL A 229 -16.30 1.11 -4.61
CA VAL A 229 -16.10 0.45 -5.91
C VAL A 229 -15.24 1.35 -6.79
N PHE A 230 -14.25 0.76 -7.44
CA PHE A 230 -13.38 1.39 -8.44
C PHE A 230 -13.73 0.80 -9.80
N ASN A 231 -14.25 1.62 -10.72
CA ASN A 231 -14.74 1.21 -12.04
C ASN A 231 -13.77 1.64 -13.15
N TRP A 232 -13.15 0.66 -13.83
CA TRP A 232 -12.29 0.83 -15.00
C TRP A 232 -12.89 0.09 -16.19
N GLY A 233 -12.43 0.42 -17.40
CA GLY A 233 -13.06 -0.05 -18.64
C GLY A 233 -13.16 -1.58 -18.75
N CYS A 234 -12.18 -2.32 -18.22
CA CYS A 234 -12.16 -3.79 -18.26
C CYS A 234 -12.55 -4.48 -16.94
N ALA A 235 -12.68 -3.74 -15.84
CA ALA A 235 -12.91 -4.33 -14.52
C ALA A 235 -13.40 -3.35 -13.46
N SER A 236 -14.16 -3.87 -12.51
CA SER A 236 -14.61 -3.18 -11.30
C SER A 236 -14.07 -3.85 -10.03
N LEU A 237 -13.48 -3.07 -9.14
CA LEU A 237 -12.88 -3.55 -7.89
C LEU A 237 -13.65 -3.00 -6.68
N LEU A 238 -14.26 -3.89 -5.92
CA LEU A 238 -14.89 -3.59 -4.64
C LEU A 238 -13.85 -3.79 -3.53
N VAL A 239 -13.68 -2.75 -2.72
CA VAL A 239 -12.75 -2.74 -1.60
C VAL A 239 -13.50 -2.49 -0.30
N ASP A 240 -13.28 -3.38 0.67
CA ASP A 240 -13.69 -3.23 2.07
C ASP A 240 -12.52 -2.73 2.93
N LYS A 241 -12.86 -1.98 3.99
CA LYS A 241 -11.89 -1.37 4.92
C LYS A 241 -10.97 -0.37 4.22
N LEU A 242 -11.57 0.46 3.38
CA LEU A 242 -10.90 1.54 2.69
C LEU A 242 -10.30 2.52 3.71
N GLN A 243 -8.98 2.58 3.78
CA GLN A 243 -8.26 3.58 4.57
C GLN A 243 -8.11 4.88 3.75
N SER A 244 -6.99 5.57 3.84
CA SER A 244 -6.66 6.73 3.02
C SER A 244 -6.04 6.39 1.65
N ASP A 245 -6.14 5.13 1.18
CA ASP A 245 -5.38 4.59 0.04
C ASP A 245 -6.09 4.69 -1.32
N VAL A 246 -6.95 5.70 -1.52
CA VAL A 246 -7.77 5.78 -2.73
C VAL A 246 -6.92 5.98 -3.98
N ASP A 247 -5.92 6.85 -3.93
CA ASP A 247 -5.03 7.11 -5.07
C ASP A 247 -4.15 5.89 -5.39
N ASN A 248 -3.69 5.20 -4.35
CA ASN A 248 -2.90 3.97 -4.49
C ASN A 248 -3.71 2.86 -5.17
N LEU A 249 -4.99 2.70 -4.81
CA LEU A 249 -5.90 1.73 -5.43
C LEU A 249 -6.26 2.12 -6.87
N ALA A 250 -6.46 3.41 -7.15
CA ALA A 250 -6.66 3.90 -8.51
C ALA A 250 -5.46 3.59 -9.40
N MET A 251 -4.23 3.85 -8.93
CA MET A 251 -2.99 3.53 -9.67
C MET A 251 -2.82 2.01 -9.90
N LEU A 252 -3.27 1.17 -8.96
CA LEU A 252 -3.30 -0.27 -9.14
C LEU A 252 -4.30 -0.68 -10.24
N MET A 253 -5.47 -0.04 -10.30
CA MET A 253 -6.46 -0.31 -11.34
C MET A 253 -5.99 0.15 -12.73
N ASP A 254 -5.31 1.30 -12.83
CA ASP A 254 -4.65 1.73 -14.08
C ASP A 254 -3.65 0.67 -14.57
N GLY A 255 -2.82 0.15 -13.66
CA GLY A 255 -1.88 -0.93 -13.96
C GLY A 255 -2.54 -2.25 -14.32
N PHE A 256 -3.64 -2.59 -13.67
CA PHE A 256 -4.42 -3.79 -13.95
C PHE A 256 -5.03 -3.72 -15.36
N GLU A 257 -5.65 -2.60 -15.71
CA GLU A 257 -6.23 -2.40 -17.05
C GLU A 257 -5.15 -2.45 -18.13
N ALA A 258 -4.00 -1.80 -17.92
CA ALA A 258 -2.87 -1.90 -18.85
C ALA A 258 -2.36 -3.34 -19.01
N GLY A 259 -2.27 -4.10 -17.91
CA GLY A 259 -1.91 -5.53 -17.93
C GLY A 259 -2.93 -6.39 -18.68
N MET A 260 -4.23 -6.16 -18.46
CA MET A 260 -5.31 -6.84 -19.17
C MET A 260 -5.23 -6.60 -20.68
N ARG A 261 -5.10 -5.34 -21.10
CA ARG A 261 -4.95 -4.99 -22.52
C ARG A 261 -3.73 -5.65 -23.16
N ALA A 262 -2.61 -5.75 -22.43
CA ALA A 262 -1.41 -6.41 -22.92
C ALA A 262 -1.63 -7.92 -23.15
N ILE A 263 -2.29 -8.60 -22.20
CA ILE A 263 -2.63 -10.03 -22.32
C ILE A 263 -3.59 -10.26 -23.49
N GLU A 264 -4.69 -9.51 -23.54
CA GLU A 264 -5.70 -9.65 -24.60
C GLU A 264 -5.12 -9.32 -25.99
N GLY A 265 -4.21 -8.34 -26.07
CA GLY A 265 -3.49 -8.00 -27.30
C GLY A 265 -2.62 -9.16 -27.81
N VAL A 266 -1.89 -9.83 -26.92
CA VAL A 266 -1.09 -11.01 -27.27
C VAL A 266 -1.98 -12.17 -27.71
N GLU A 267 -3.12 -12.41 -27.04
CA GLU A 267 -4.07 -13.45 -27.43
C GLU A 267 -4.74 -13.15 -28.79
N ALA A 268 -5.11 -11.89 -29.03
CA ALA A 268 -5.63 -11.45 -30.32
C ALA A 268 -4.62 -11.68 -31.45
N PHE A 269 -3.34 -11.37 -31.21
CA PHE A 269 -2.27 -11.62 -32.17
C PHE A 269 -2.09 -13.11 -32.51
N HIS A 270 -2.08 -13.98 -31.50
CA HIS A 270 -2.00 -15.42 -31.72
C HIS A 270 -3.18 -15.95 -32.55
N ARG A 271 -4.41 -15.50 -32.27
CA ARG A 271 -5.59 -15.87 -33.06
C ARG A 271 -5.46 -15.50 -34.54
N VAL A 272 -4.92 -14.32 -34.85
CA VAL A 272 -4.69 -13.88 -36.23
C VAL A 272 -3.63 -14.74 -36.91
N ILE A 273 -2.52 -15.04 -36.24
CA ILE A 273 -1.48 -15.94 -36.76
C ILE A 273 -2.05 -17.33 -37.05
N ASP A 274 -2.85 -17.90 -36.15
CA ASP A 274 -3.40 -19.23 -36.32
C ASP A 274 -4.43 -19.28 -37.46
N LYS A 275 -5.26 -18.23 -37.61
CA LYS A 275 -6.15 -18.05 -38.78
C LYS A 275 -5.35 -18.01 -40.07
N TYR A 276 -4.28 -17.22 -40.13
CA TYR A 276 -3.40 -17.11 -41.29
C TYR A 276 -2.72 -18.45 -41.63
N ARG A 277 -2.19 -19.17 -40.62
CA ARG A 277 -1.59 -20.50 -40.81
C ARG A 277 -2.58 -21.51 -41.37
N ALA A 278 -3.80 -21.55 -40.84
CA ALA A 278 -4.85 -22.44 -41.29
C ALA A 278 -5.27 -22.15 -42.74
N GLN A 279 -5.45 -20.87 -43.08
CA GLN A 279 -5.80 -20.45 -44.44
C GLN A 279 -4.65 -20.71 -45.44
N ASN A 280 -3.40 -20.45 -45.08
CA ASN A 280 -2.25 -20.79 -45.93
C ASN A 280 -2.15 -22.30 -46.18
N HIS A 281 -2.42 -23.11 -45.16
CA HIS A 281 -2.48 -24.56 -45.34
C HIS A 281 -3.59 -24.95 -46.32
N GLN A 282 -4.77 -24.34 -46.21
CA GLN A 282 -5.88 -24.56 -47.14
C GLN A 282 -5.54 -24.12 -48.57
N LEU A 283 -4.91 -22.96 -48.75
CA LEU A 283 -4.46 -22.45 -50.04
C LEU A 283 -3.49 -23.45 -50.71
N ASN A 284 -2.51 -23.96 -49.96
CA ASN A 284 -1.56 -24.96 -50.47
C ASN A 284 -2.26 -26.24 -50.93
N LEU A 285 -3.28 -26.72 -50.21
CA LEU A 285 -4.06 -27.88 -50.61
C LEU A 285 -4.90 -27.60 -51.87
N SER A 286 -5.52 -26.43 -51.96
CA SER A 286 -6.29 -26.02 -53.14
C SER A 286 -5.41 -25.91 -54.38
N VAL A 287 -4.22 -25.32 -54.28
CA VAL A 287 -3.27 -25.22 -55.39
C VAL A 287 -2.79 -26.61 -55.82
N ALA A 288 -2.44 -27.49 -54.86
CA ALA A 288 -2.04 -28.86 -55.19
C ALA A 288 -3.15 -29.61 -55.93
N LYS A 289 -4.40 -29.45 -55.51
CA LYS A 289 -5.56 -30.05 -56.17
C LYS A 289 -5.76 -29.52 -57.60
N ILE A 290 -5.66 -28.21 -57.81
CA ILE A 290 -5.76 -27.63 -59.16
C ILE A 290 -4.67 -28.22 -60.08
N PHE A 291 -3.46 -28.40 -59.57
CA PHE A 291 -2.39 -29.05 -60.34
C PHE A 291 -2.70 -30.53 -60.64
N GLU A 292 -3.23 -31.29 -59.68
CA GLU A 292 -3.67 -32.68 -59.92
C GLU A 292 -4.78 -32.72 -60.99
N ASP A 293 -5.81 -31.89 -60.85
CA ASP A 293 -6.95 -31.81 -61.78
C ASP A 293 -6.49 -31.39 -63.19
N LEU A 294 -5.54 -30.45 -63.29
CA LEU A 294 -4.93 -30.02 -64.56
C LEU A 294 -4.17 -31.19 -65.23
N VAL A 295 -3.36 -31.92 -64.47
CA VAL A 295 -2.60 -33.07 -64.99
C VAL A 295 -3.55 -34.19 -65.43
N GLU A 296 -4.59 -34.47 -64.65
CA GLU A 296 -5.58 -35.50 -64.99
C GLU A 296 -6.37 -35.13 -66.25
N GLN A 297 -6.88 -33.90 -66.34
CA GLN A 297 -7.63 -33.43 -67.51
C GLN A 297 -6.77 -33.37 -68.78
N THR A 298 -5.53 -32.89 -68.68
CA THR A 298 -4.62 -32.88 -69.83
C THR A 298 -4.27 -34.29 -70.29
N HIS A 299 -4.04 -35.25 -69.39
CA HIS A 299 -3.85 -36.65 -69.75
C HIS A 299 -5.09 -37.29 -70.39
N GLN A 300 -6.27 -37.02 -69.84
CA GLN A 300 -7.54 -37.50 -70.38
C GLN A 300 -7.73 -36.99 -71.82
N GLU A 301 -7.44 -35.71 -72.05
CA GLU A 301 -7.62 -35.11 -73.36
C GLU A 301 -6.58 -35.58 -74.37
N LEU A 302 -5.31 -35.72 -73.97
CA LEU A 302 -4.28 -36.38 -74.79
C LEU A 302 -4.65 -37.83 -75.14
N ALA A 303 -5.31 -38.56 -74.24
CA ALA A 303 -5.79 -39.92 -74.53
C ALA A 303 -6.96 -39.91 -75.53
N ASN A 304 -7.88 -38.95 -75.42
CA ASN A 304 -9.01 -38.78 -76.33
C ASN A 304 -8.57 -38.41 -77.75
N LEU A 305 -7.48 -37.66 -77.88
CA LEU A 305 -6.90 -37.22 -79.16
C LEU A 305 -6.31 -38.39 -79.99
N GLY A 306 -5.98 -39.52 -79.35
CA GLY A 306 -5.45 -40.72 -80.01
C GLY A 306 -4.01 -40.57 -80.52
N ALA A 307 -3.41 -41.67 -81.00
CA ALA A 307 -2.02 -41.72 -81.47
C ALA A 307 -1.82 -41.12 -82.89
N THR A 308 -2.23 -39.88 -83.10
CA THR A 308 -1.93 -39.14 -84.34
C THR A 308 -0.83 -38.10 -84.10
N ALA A 309 0.15 -38.03 -84.98
CA ALA A 309 1.40 -37.27 -84.76
C ALA A 309 1.28 -35.75 -84.97
N ILE A 310 0.09 -35.24 -85.31
CA ILE A 310 -0.15 -33.83 -85.62
C ILE A 310 -1.52 -33.45 -85.04
N LEU A 311 -1.53 -32.51 -84.09
CA LEU A 311 -2.75 -31.91 -83.53
C LEU A 311 -3.44 -31.02 -84.57
N THR A 312 -4.76 -30.99 -84.56
CA THR A 312 -5.52 -29.96 -85.29
C THR A 312 -5.57 -28.67 -84.47
N VAL A 313 -5.81 -27.53 -85.13
CA VAL A 313 -5.96 -26.22 -84.47
C VAL A 313 -7.03 -26.25 -83.36
N GLU A 314 -8.14 -26.95 -83.60
CA GLU A 314 -9.23 -27.09 -82.63
C GLU A 314 -8.80 -27.89 -81.38
N GLN A 315 -7.87 -28.84 -81.53
CA GLN A 315 -7.32 -29.63 -80.43
C GLN A 315 -6.25 -28.86 -79.64
N GLU A 316 -5.45 -28.02 -80.32
CA GLU A 316 -4.55 -27.07 -79.65
C GLU A 316 -5.34 -26.04 -78.83
N ASP A 317 -6.43 -25.51 -79.38
CA ASP A 317 -7.33 -24.58 -78.69
C ASP A 317 -7.97 -25.21 -77.45
N GLN A 318 -8.37 -26.48 -77.50
CA GLN A 318 -8.91 -27.21 -76.34
C GLN A 318 -7.90 -27.39 -75.21
N LEU A 319 -6.65 -27.78 -75.54
CA LEU A 319 -5.58 -27.91 -74.54
C LEU A 319 -5.21 -26.56 -73.93
N SER A 320 -5.18 -25.49 -74.74
CA SER A 320 -4.97 -24.12 -74.26
C SER A 320 -6.09 -23.69 -73.31
N ALA A 321 -7.35 -23.97 -73.65
CA ALA A 321 -8.50 -23.61 -72.83
C ALA A 321 -8.48 -24.28 -71.44
N ILE A 322 -8.02 -25.54 -71.34
CA ILE A 322 -7.82 -26.22 -70.05
C ILE A 322 -6.77 -25.50 -69.21
N ALA A 323 -5.62 -25.16 -69.80
CA ALA A 323 -4.55 -24.44 -69.10
C ALA A 323 -4.99 -23.04 -68.66
N ASP A 324 -5.68 -22.29 -69.53
CA ASP A 324 -6.17 -20.94 -69.24
C ASP A 324 -7.23 -20.94 -68.13
N SER A 325 -8.11 -21.94 -68.10
CA SER A 325 -9.11 -22.10 -67.03
C SER A 325 -8.45 -22.30 -65.66
N HIS A 326 -7.49 -23.23 -65.57
CA HIS A 326 -6.79 -23.51 -64.31
C HIS A 326 -5.87 -22.36 -63.87
N LEU A 327 -5.22 -21.65 -64.81
CA LEU A 327 -4.48 -20.43 -64.53
C LEU A 327 -5.38 -19.34 -63.94
N ALA A 328 -6.60 -19.18 -64.47
CA ALA A 328 -7.57 -18.23 -63.93
C ALA A 328 -8.04 -18.60 -62.51
N GLU A 329 -8.21 -19.90 -62.21
CA GLU A 329 -8.52 -20.37 -60.86
C GLU A 329 -7.38 -20.09 -59.88
N VAL A 330 -6.14 -20.37 -60.26
CA VAL A 330 -4.95 -20.06 -59.44
C VAL A 330 -4.82 -18.56 -59.19
N ASP A 331 -4.99 -17.72 -60.21
CA ASP A 331 -4.93 -16.26 -60.05
C ASP A 331 -6.02 -15.72 -59.11
N THR A 332 -7.22 -16.31 -59.17
CA THR A 332 -8.33 -15.97 -58.27
C THR A 332 -7.98 -16.30 -56.81
N LEU A 333 -7.38 -17.47 -56.56
CA LEU A 333 -6.91 -17.87 -55.24
C LEU A 333 -5.78 -16.95 -54.71
N PHE A 334 -4.83 -16.56 -55.57
CA PHE A 334 -3.77 -15.63 -55.17
C PHE A 334 -4.30 -14.22 -54.86
N ARG A 335 -5.30 -13.73 -55.61
CA ARG A 335 -5.96 -12.45 -55.30
C ARG A 335 -6.69 -12.47 -53.96
N GLN A 336 -7.29 -13.61 -53.57
CA GLN A 336 -7.84 -13.77 -52.22
C GLN A 336 -6.75 -13.73 -51.13
N SER A 337 -5.57 -14.31 -51.41
CA SER A 337 -4.42 -14.27 -50.49
C SER A 337 -3.85 -12.86 -50.28
N LEU A 338 -3.80 -12.02 -51.32
CA LEU A 338 -3.38 -10.61 -51.21
C LEU A 338 -4.23 -9.80 -50.23
N GLY A 339 -5.53 -10.07 -50.13
CA GLY A 339 -6.40 -9.43 -49.13
C GLY A 339 -6.04 -9.80 -47.69
N MET A 340 -5.34 -10.91 -47.46
CA MET A 340 -4.92 -11.36 -46.13
C MET A 340 -3.70 -10.58 -45.63
N ASP A 341 -2.75 -10.23 -46.51
CA ASP A 341 -1.61 -9.39 -46.16
C ASP A 341 -2.07 -7.98 -45.72
N GLU A 342 -3.15 -7.47 -46.30
CA GLU A 342 -3.77 -6.21 -45.87
C GLU A 342 -4.43 -6.33 -44.48
N GLU A 343 -5.13 -7.43 -44.19
CA GLU A 343 -5.74 -7.67 -42.86
C GLU A 343 -4.66 -7.80 -41.78
N LEU A 344 -3.57 -8.53 -42.07
CA LEU A 344 -2.42 -8.67 -41.17
C LEU A 344 -1.71 -7.33 -40.94
N SER A 345 -1.55 -6.54 -42.01
CA SER A 345 -0.95 -5.19 -41.94
C SER A 345 -1.79 -4.25 -41.05
N ARG A 346 -3.13 -4.29 -41.18
CA ARG A 346 -4.01 -3.50 -40.31
C ARG A 346 -3.86 -3.87 -38.83
N VAL A 347 -3.82 -5.16 -38.50
CA VAL A 347 -3.65 -5.59 -37.09
C VAL A 347 -2.29 -5.15 -36.53
N ILE A 348 -1.24 -5.23 -37.34
CA ILE A 348 0.10 -4.74 -36.96
C ILE A 348 0.08 -3.21 -36.74
N GLU A 349 -0.64 -2.46 -37.57
CA GLU A 349 -0.80 -1.01 -37.41
C GLU A 349 -1.59 -0.65 -36.14
N THR A 350 -2.70 -1.35 -35.86
CA THR A 350 -3.49 -1.14 -34.64
C THR A 350 -2.65 -1.42 -33.38
N MET A 351 -1.80 -2.44 -33.38
CA MET A 351 -0.88 -2.72 -32.27
C MET A 351 0.27 -1.71 -32.15
N ARG A 352 0.63 -1.00 -33.23
CA ARG A 352 1.66 0.06 -33.21
C ARG A 352 1.13 1.41 -32.75
N SER A 353 -0.19 1.61 -32.65
CA SER A 353 -0.82 2.85 -32.22
C SER A 353 -1.42 2.75 -30.82
N PRO A 354 -0.62 2.84 -29.75
CA PRO A 354 -1.17 2.90 -28.39
C PRO A 354 -1.60 4.32 -27.95
N ALA A 355 -1.79 5.33 -28.82
CA ALA A 355 -1.75 6.73 -28.33
C ALA A 355 -2.68 7.79 -28.97
N GLN A 356 -3.76 7.46 -29.70
CA GLN A 356 -4.60 8.54 -30.29
C GLN A 356 -6.08 8.60 -29.89
N GLU A 357 -6.64 7.59 -29.21
CA GLU A 357 -8.06 7.66 -28.81
C GLU A 357 -8.31 8.37 -27.47
N GLU A 358 -7.33 8.45 -26.56
CA GLU A 358 -7.50 9.18 -25.28
C GLU A 358 -7.40 10.72 -25.43
N ALA A 359 -6.83 11.23 -26.53
CA ALA A 359 -6.72 12.69 -26.74
C ALA A 359 -8.03 13.36 -27.21
N ALA A 360 -9.07 12.58 -27.56
CA ALA A 360 -10.35 13.12 -28.01
C ALA A 360 -11.40 13.24 -26.89
N ALA A 361 -11.20 12.58 -25.74
CA ALA A 361 -12.16 12.61 -24.63
C ALA A 361 -11.89 13.73 -23.60
N ASP A 362 -10.67 14.27 -23.54
CA ASP A 362 -10.26 15.23 -22.49
C ASP A 362 -10.50 16.71 -22.84
N ASN A 363 -11.20 17.00 -23.96
CA ASN A 363 -11.46 18.37 -24.42
C ASN A 363 -12.88 18.89 -24.12
N SER A 364 -13.57 18.33 -23.11
CA SER A 364 -14.92 18.77 -22.71
C SER A 364 -15.11 19.03 -21.20
N GLY A 365 -14.03 19.33 -20.47
CA GLY A 365 -14.08 19.59 -19.02
C GLY A 365 -13.17 20.72 -18.56
N GLY A 366 -13.23 21.90 -19.20
CA GLY A 366 -12.49 23.07 -18.74
C GLY A 366 -12.97 23.56 -17.37
N ILE A 367 -12.16 23.34 -16.33
CA ILE A 367 -12.21 24.11 -15.09
C ILE A 367 -10.96 24.99 -15.05
N ALA A 368 -11.17 26.28 -15.33
CA ALA A 368 -10.19 27.32 -15.14
C ALA A 368 -9.98 27.54 -13.63
N PHE A 369 -8.75 27.36 -13.15
CA PHE A 369 -8.32 27.91 -11.87
C PHE A 369 -7.66 29.27 -12.10
N PHE A 370 -8.32 30.31 -11.60
CA PHE A 370 -7.69 31.53 -11.07
C PHE A 370 -7.61 31.40 -9.56
#